data_AF-A0A0M8PF48-F1
#
_entry.id   AF-A0A0M8PF48-F1
#
_cell.length_a   1.000
_cell.length_b   1.000
_cell.length_c   1.000
_cell.angle_alpha   90.00
_cell.angle_beta   90.00
_cell.angle_gamma   90.00
#
_symmetry.space_group_name_H-M   'P 1'
#
loop_
_entity.id
_entity.type
_entity.pdbx_description
1 polymer ?
#
loop_
_entity_poly.entity_id
_entity_poly.type
_entity_poly.pdbx_seq_one_letter_code
_entity_poly.pdbx_strand_id
1 'polypeptide(L)'
;LLARHAVEPVRRVLPRNPVVLDGRTLEEIAPPARPVLPPLLRGYLRLGARICGEPAHDPEFGVADFVALQSLAGADARYLDRLRNAAENAEAAAGARA
;
A
#
# COMPACT_ATOMS: atom_id res chain seq x y z
N LEU A 1 -5.54 -8.53 3.43
CA LEU A 1 -4.45 -7.54 3.63
C LEU A 1 -4.09 -7.40 5.12
N LEU A 2 -5.02 -6.93 5.96
CA LEU A 2 -4.77 -6.67 7.38
C LEU A 2 -4.28 -7.88 8.19
N ALA A 3 -4.82 -9.08 7.90
CA ALA A 3 -4.40 -10.32 8.58
C ALA A 3 -2.89 -10.61 8.49
N ARG A 4 -2.18 -10.06 7.48
CA ARG A 4 -0.73 -10.31 7.28
C ARG A 4 0.12 -9.06 7.45
N HIS A 5 -0.43 -7.88 7.22
CA HIS A 5 0.34 -6.64 7.12
C HIS A 5 -0.11 -5.57 8.11
N ALA A 6 -1.10 -5.82 8.98
CA ALA A 6 -1.55 -4.83 9.94
C ALA A 6 -0.44 -4.42 10.91
N VAL A 7 -0.44 -3.18 11.35
CA VAL A 7 0.37 -2.69 12.49
C VAL A 7 -0.13 -3.26 13.82
N GLU A 8 0.68 -3.05 14.87
CA GLU A 8 0.28 -3.30 16.26
C GLU A 8 -1.02 -2.57 16.62
N PRO A 9 -1.92 -3.15 17.45
CA PRO A 9 -3.23 -2.57 17.75
C PRO A 9 -3.20 -1.09 18.17
N VAL A 10 -2.21 -0.69 18.98
CA VAL A 10 -2.06 0.71 19.46
C VAL A 10 -1.78 1.73 18.35
N ARG A 11 -1.30 1.27 17.19
CA ARG A 11 -1.04 2.11 16.01
C ARG A 11 -2.15 1.99 14.97
N ARG A 12 -3.22 1.25 15.26
CA ARG A 12 -4.34 1.14 14.32
C ARG A 12 -5.15 2.43 14.32
N VAL A 13 -5.67 2.77 13.15
CA VAL A 13 -6.51 3.93 12.93
C VAL A 13 -7.81 3.49 12.29
N LEU A 14 -8.84 4.32 12.45
CA LEU A 14 -10.14 4.12 11.82
C LEU A 14 -10.31 5.14 10.68
N PRO A 15 -10.97 4.76 9.59
CA PRO A 15 -11.19 5.67 8.47
C PRO A 15 -12.15 6.79 8.89
N ARG A 16 -11.79 8.04 8.59
CA ARG A 16 -12.70 9.19 8.78
C ARG A 16 -13.88 9.15 7.82
N ASN A 17 -13.64 8.67 6.60
CA ASN A 17 -14.67 8.45 5.58
C ASN A 17 -14.63 6.96 5.18
N PRO A 18 -15.43 6.09 5.80
CA PRO A 18 -15.42 4.66 5.49
C PRO A 18 -15.82 4.39 4.03
N VAL A 19 -15.26 3.33 3.44
CA VAL A 19 -15.63 2.92 2.09
C VAL A 19 -17.01 2.24 2.12
N VAL A 20 -17.95 2.79 1.35
CA VAL A 20 -19.29 2.23 1.13
C VAL A 20 -19.52 2.11 -0.37
N LEU A 21 -19.90 0.92 -0.83
CA LEU A 21 -20.19 0.62 -2.23
C LEU A 21 -21.64 0.18 -2.35
N ASP A 22 -22.44 0.89 -3.13
CA ASP A 22 -23.88 0.62 -3.33
C ASP A 22 -24.65 0.45 -2.00
N GLY A 23 -24.34 1.29 -1.02
CA GLY A 23 -24.96 1.27 0.31
C GLY A 23 -24.46 0.16 1.25
N ARG A 24 -23.44 -0.61 0.85
CA ARG A 24 -22.84 -1.69 1.64
C ARG A 24 -21.43 -1.34 2.09
N THR A 25 -21.12 -1.64 3.33
CA THR A 25 -19.76 -1.58 3.89
C THR A 25 -18.88 -2.69 3.31
N LEU A 26 -17.56 -2.56 3.46
CA LEU A 26 -16.62 -3.58 2.99
C LEU A 26 -16.78 -4.94 3.70
N GLU A 27 -17.24 -4.95 4.96
CA GLU A 27 -17.46 -6.19 5.73
C GLU A 27 -18.65 -7.00 5.19
N GLU A 28 -19.66 -6.31 4.66
CA GLU A 28 -20.86 -6.91 4.09
C GLU A 28 -20.61 -7.49 2.69
N ILE A 29 -19.46 -7.18 2.07
CA ILE A 29 -19.11 -7.61 0.72
C ILE A 29 -18.18 -8.82 0.81
N ALA A 30 -18.60 -9.94 0.21
CA ALA A 30 -17.78 -11.14 0.16
C ALA A 30 -16.46 -10.85 -0.58
N PRO A 31 -15.29 -11.12 0.03
CA PRO A 31 -14.02 -10.87 -0.62
C PRO A 31 -13.85 -11.82 -1.81
N PRO A 32 -13.17 -11.38 -2.89
CA PRO A 32 -12.85 -12.28 -3.99
C PRO A 32 -11.95 -13.43 -3.49
N ALA A 33 -12.11 -14.62 -4.07
CA ALA A 33 -11.31 -15.79 -3.71
C ALA A 33 -9.79 -15.55 -3.82
N ARG A 34 -9.38 -14.67 -4.75
CA ARG A 34 -7.99 -14.23 -4.91
C ARG A 34 -7.94 -12.71 -5.02
N PRO A 35 -7.59 -11.99 -3.95
CA PRO A 35 -7.40 -10.54 -4.03
C PRO A 35 -6.15 -10.22 -4.84
N VAL A 36 -6.30 -9.31 -5.81
CA VAL A 36 -5.18 -8.77 -6.57
C VAL A 36 -4.67 -7.52 -5.86
N LEU A 37 -3.42 -7.55 -5.42
CA LEU A 37 -2.77 -6.36 -4.88
C LEU A 37 -2.20 -5.52 -6.03
N PRO A 38 -2.58 -4.23 -6.14
CA PRO A 38 -1.99 -3.30 -7.10
C PRO A 38 -0.45 -3.29 -6.99
N PRO A 39 0.27 -3.11 -8.10
CA PRO A 39 1.74 -3.14 -8.10
C PRO A 39 2.37 -2.16 -7.09
N LEU A 40 1.83 -0.95 -6.96
CA LEU A 40 2.31 0.07 -6.04
C LEU A 40 2.22 -0.40 -4.58
N LEU A 41 1.02 -0.82 -4.15
CA LEU A 41 0.80 -1.36 -2.80
C LEU A 41 1.72 -2.56 -2.53
N ARG A 42 1.88 -3.46 -3.50
CA ARG A 42 2.79 -4.60 -3.39
C ARG A 42 4.25 -4.16 -3.19
N GLY A 43 4.67 -3.07 -3.83
CA GLY A 43 5.99 -2.47 -3.66
C GLY A 43 6.22 -2.01 -2.21
N TYR A 44 5.29 -1.23 -1.65
CA TYR A 44 5.36 -0.79 -0.26
C TYR A 44 5.40 -1.96 0.73
N LEU A 45 4.56 -2.98 0.53
CA LEU A 45 4.57 -4.15 1.41
C LEU A 45 5.88 -4.94 1.35
N ARG A 46 6.55 -5.00 0.19
CA ARG A 46 7.89 -5.61 0.06
C ARG A 46 8.99 -4.80 0.72
N LEU A 47 8.83 -3.48 0.78
CA LEU A 47 9.70 -2.59 1.56
C LEU A 47 9.49 -2.72 3.08
N GLY A 48 8.49 -3.48 3.52
CA GLY A 48 8.17 -3.68 4.93
C GLY A 48 7.09 -2.74 5.45
N ALA A 49 6.38 -2.02 4.58
CA ALA A 49 5.25 -1.19 5.01
C ALA A 49 4.17 -2.03 5.70
N ARG A 50 3.55 -1.44 6.71
CA ARG A 50 2.47 -2.02 7.51
C ARG A 50 1.22 -1.15 7.39
N ILE A 51 0.05 -1.79 7.35
CA ILE A 51 -1.24 -1.12 7.14
C ILE A 51 -1.88 -0.80 8.48
N CYS A 52 -2.40 0.42 8.63
CA CYS A 52 -2.89 0.90 9.92
C CYS A 52 -4.36 0.57 10.19
N GLY A 53 -5.10 0.09 9.19
CA GLY A 53 -6.51 -0.23 9.35
C GLY A 53 -7.22 -0.33 8.02
N GLU A 54 -8.53 -0.22 8.09
CA GLU A 54 -9.38 -0.14 6.91
C GLU A 54 -9.06 1.09 6.06
N PRO A 55 -9.31 1.02 4.74
CA PRO A 55 -9.10 2.17 3.88
C PRO A 55 -10.18 3.23 4.11
N ALA A 56 -9.83 4.48 3.85
CA ALA A 56 -10.80 5.56 3.73
C ALA A 56 -11.17 5.77 2.25
N HIS A 57 -12.41 6.18 1.99
CA HIS A 57 -12.83 6.62 0.66
C HIS A 57 -12.33 8.05 0.42
N ASP A 58 -11.61 8.25 -0.67
CA ASP A 58 -11.25 9.56 -1.21
C ASP A 58 -12.21 9.90 -2.37
N PRO A 59 -13.17 10.82 -2.17
CA PRO A 59 -14.16 11.17 -3.18
C PRO A 59 -13.60 12.04 -4.31
N GLU A 60 -12.46 12.71 -4.12
CA GLU A 60 -11.85 13.57 -5.15
C GLU A 60 -11.21 12.69 -6.25
N PHE A 61 -10.63 11.57 -5.85
CA PHE A 61 -9.99 10.62 -6.76
C PHE A 61 -10.86 9.39 -7.07
N GLY A 62 -11.94 9.16 -6.32
CA GLY A 62 -12.80 7.99 -6.47
C GLY A 62 -12.11 6.68 -6.09
N VAL A 63 -11.26 6.71 -5.06
CA VAL A 63 -10.42 5.58 -4.65
C VAL A 63 -10.57 5.24 -3.17
N ALA A 64 -10.03 4.08 -2.79
CA ALA A 64 -9.89 3.66 -1.40
C ALA A 64 -8.41 3.75 -0.98
N ASP A 65 -8.12 4.61 -0.01
CA ASP A 65 -6.77 4.89 0.46
C ASP A 65 -6.47 4.21 1.79
N PHE A 66 -5.32 3.53 1.82
CA PHE A 66 -4.81 2.91 3.04
C PHE A 66 -3.79 3.81 3.72
N VAL A 67 -3.95 3.99 5.03
CA VAL A 67 -2.87 4.55 5.85
C VAL A 67 -1.80 3.47 6.04
N ALA A 68 -0.61 3.69 5.47
CA ALA A 68 0.53 2.79 5.58
C ALA A 68 1.67 3.44 6.37
N LEU A 69 2.29 2.68 7.28
CA LEU A 69 3.50 3.05 7.98
C LEU A 69 4.69 2.29 7.41
N GLN A 70 5.67 3.03 6.91
CA GLN A 70 6.96 2.51 6.47
C GLN A 70 8.03 2.96 7.46
N SER A 71 8.63 2.02 8.17
CA SER A 71 9.80 2.32 9.00
C SER A 71 11.02 2.49 8.11
N LEU A 72 11.82 3.54 8.33
CA LEU A 72 13.12 3.71 7.68
C LEU A 72 14.15 2.73 8.27
N ALA A 73 14.13 2.55 9.59
CA ALA A 73 15.06 1.64 10.28
C ALA A 73 14.76 0.16 10.01
N GLY A 74 13.49 -0.17 9.77
CA GLY A 74 13.03 -1.54 9.50
C GLY A 74 12.83 -1.86 8.02
N ALA A 75 13.31 -1.01 7.10
CA ALA A 75 13.16 -1.23 5.67
C ALA A 75 14.01 -2.42 5.20
N ASP A 76 13.50 -3.20 4.23
CA ASP A 76 14.23 -4.33 3.66
C ASP A 76 15.41 -3.81 2.82
N ALA A 77 16.62 -3.93 3.37
CA ALA A 77 17.85 -3.41 2.75
C ALA A 77 18.10 -4.01 1.36
N ARG A 78 17.84 -5.30 1.17
CA ARG A 78 18.02 -5.97 -0.13
C ARG A 78 17.05 -5.42 -1.17
N TYR A 79 15.82 -5.12 -0.76
CA TYR A 79 14.83 -4.52 -1.65
C TYR A 79 15.15 -3.05 -1.96
N LEU A 80 15.68 -2.30 -0.98
CA LEU A 80 16.18 -0.94 -1.22
C LEU A 80 17.35 -0.93 -2.22
N ASP A 81 18.31 -1.84 -2.08
CA ASP A 81 19.42 -1.97 -3.04
C ASP A 81 18.91 -2.26 -4.45
N ARG A 82 17.92 -3.14 -4.57
CA ARG A 82 17.28 -3.44 -5.86
C ARG A 82 16.61 -2.20 -6.46
N LEU A 83 15.90 -1.40 -5.66
CA LEU A 83 15.24 -0.18 -6.14
C LEU A 83 16.26 0.88 -6.55
N ARG A 84 17.33 1.07 -5.77
CA ARG A 84 18.44 1.96 -6.10
C ARG A 84 19.06 1.60 -7.44
N ASN A 85 19.44 0.33 -7.63
CA ASN A 85 20.00 -0.14 -8.89
C ASN A 85 19.01 0.03 -10.06
N ALA A 86 17.71 -0.19 -9.84
CA ALA A 86 16.71 0.02 -10.88
C ALA A 86 16.55 1.50 -11.25
N ALA A 87 16.62 2.41 -10.28
CA ALA A 87 16.56 3.86 -10.49
C ALA A 87 17.78 4.35 -11.28
N GLU A 88 19.00 3.96 -10.87
CA GLU A 88 20.24 4.30 -11.58
C GLU A 88 20.21 3.85 -13.05
N ASN A 89 19.74 2.62 -13.30
CA ASN A 89 19.58 2.11 -14.66
C ASN A 89 18.52 2.88 -15.47
N ALA A 90 17.41 3.27 -14.84
CA ALA A 90 16.36 4.04 -15.50
C ALA A 90 16.84 5.45 -15.85
N GLU A 91 17.59 6.09 -14.96
CA GLU A 91 18.23 7.40 -15.18
C GLU A 91 19.28 7.32 -16.29
N ALA A 92 20.15 6.31 -16.29
CA ALA A 92 21.11 6.09 -17.37
C ALA A 92 20.42 5.87 -18.72
N ALA A 93 19.33 5.11 -18.75
CA ALA A 93 18.53 4.89 -19.97
C ALA A 93 17.81 6.17 -20.44
N ALA A 94 17.40 7.04 -19.53
CA ALA A 94 16.79 8.33 -19.86
C ALA A 94 17.84 9.31 -20.42
N GLY A 95 19.03 9.37 -19.81
CA GLY A 95 20.15 10.21 -20.25
C GLY A 95 20.74 9.79 -21.60
N ALA A 96 20.76 8.48 -21.90
CA ALA A 96 21.20 7.98 -23.20
C ALA A 96 20.20 8.25 -24.35
N ARG A 97 18.98 8.68 -24.04
CA ARG A 97 17.92 9.03 -25.01
C ARG A 97 17.79 10.53 -25.25
N ALA A 98 18.51 11.37 -24.51
CA ALA A 98 18.56 12.82 -24.64
C ALA A 98 19.78 13.23 -25.49
#